data_AF-A0A968D3N5-F1
#
_entry.id   AF-A0A968D3N5-F1
#
_cell.length_a   1.000
_cell.length_b   1.000
_cell.length_c   1.000
_cell.angle_alpha   90.00
_cell.angle_beta   90.00
_cell.angle_gamma   90.00
#
_symmetry.space_group_name_H-M   'P 1'
#
loop_
_entity.id
_entity.type
_entity.pdbx_description
1 polymer ?
#
loop_
_entity_poly.entity_id
_entity_poly.type
_entity_poly.pdbx_seq_one_letter_code
_entity_poly.pdbx_strand_id
1 'polypeptide(L)'
;MRTRIGFMKVFGVGFLRTGTSSLTKALNLLGIKTLQVPKQLYYDIDHDIIREFEGFTDSPITLLYKELDKRHPNSKFIHTIRDEKTWLTSIEWFYTIGKVKYRESFIKYGSEFSMQIFG
;
A
#
# COMPACT_ATOMS: atom_id res chain seq x y z
N MET A 1 -21.13 20.45 3.66
CA MET A 1 -21.49 19.03 3.43
C MET A 1 -20.95 18.63 2.06
N ARG A 2 -19.96 17.73 1.98
CA ARG A 2 -19.50 17.20 0.68
C ARG A 2 -20.43 16.06 0.27
N THR A 3 -21.13 16.26 -0.84
CA THR A 3 -21.92 15.24 -1.54
C THR A 3 -21.02 14.06 -1.87
N ARG A 4 -21.37 12.85 -1.41
CA ARG A 4 -20.66 11.60 -1.74
C ARG A 4 -20.90 11.28 -3.22
N ILE A 5 -20.07 11.88 -4.08
CA ILE A 5 -19.81 11.39 -5.44
C ILE A 5 -19.35 9.93 -5.29
N GLY A 6 -19.92 9.00 -6.06
CA GLY A 6 -19.70 7.56 -5.93
C GLY A 6 -18.23 7.23 -5.60
N PHE A 7 -18.04 6.43 -4.54
CA PHE A 7 -16.79 6.32 -3.75
C PHE A 7 -15.51 6.34 -4.59
N MET A 8 -14.99 7.54 -4.86
CA MET A 8 -13.70 7.73 -5.50
C MET A 8 -12.62 7.13 -4.60
N LYS A 9 -11.87 6.14 -5.12
CA LYS A 9 -10.76 5.53 -4.39
C LYS A 9 -9.46 6.31 -4.62
N VAL A 10 -8.55 6.21 -3.66
CA VAL A 10 -7.19 6.76 -3.74
C VAL A 10 -6.18 5.64 -3.59
N PHE A 11 -5.41 5.37 -4.65
CA PHE A 11 -4.43 4.29 -4.68
C PHE A 11 -3.00 4.83 -4.68
N GLY A 12 -2.23 4.54 -3.64
CA GLY A 12 -0.80 4.74 -3.58
C GLY A 12 -0.06 3.59 -4.27
N VAL A 13 0.45 3.84 -5.48
CA VAL A 13 1.13 2.85 -6.35
C VAL A 13 2.65 2.96 -6.32
N GLY A 14 3.20 3.69 -5.36
CA GLY A 14 4.63 3.69 -5.10
C GLY A 14 5.09 2.35 -4.55
N PHE A 15 6.24 1.88 -5.03
CA PHE A 15 6.84 0.63 -4.56
C PHE A 15 7.26 0.74 -3.08
N LEU A 16 7.53 -0.40 -2.42
CA LEU A 16 7.97 -0.38 -1.03
C LEU A 16 9.18 0.56 -0.85
N ARG A 17 9.24 1.22 0.31
CA ARG A 17 10.34 2.14 0.68
C ARG A 17 10.43 3.42 -0.17
N THR A 18 9.38 3.83 -0.88
CA THR A 18 9.33 5.15 -1.55
C THR A 18 8.53 6.21 -0.78
N GLY A 19 8.12 5.93 0.48
CA GLY A 19 7.34 6.85 1.31
C GLY A 19 5.87 6.46 1.51
N THR A 20 5.49 5.22 1.20
CA THR A 20 4.13 4.67 1.33
C THR A 20 3.53 4.83 2.72
N SER A 21 4.29 4.62 3.79
CA SER A 21 3.83 4.86 5.17
C SER A 21 3.50 6.32 5.46
N SER A 22 4.35 7.25 5.03
CA SER A 22 4.10 8.69 5.19
C SER A 22 2.89 9.13 4.38
N LEU A 23 2.74 8.62 3.15
CA LEU A 23 1.57 8.86 2.32
C LEU A 23 0.28 8.38 3.01
N THR A 24 0.29 7.16 3.56
CA THR A 24 -0.85 6.60 4.29
C THR A 24 -1.25 7.49 5.47
N LYS A 25 -0.27 7.93 6.25
CA LYS A 25 -0.50 8.83 7.39
C LYS A 25 -1.09 10.15 6.92
N ALA A 26 -0.54 10.75 5.87
CA ALA A 26 -1.03 12.01 5.31
C ALA A 26 -2.47 11.90 4.81
N LEU A 27 -2.82 10.84 4.07
CA LEU A 27 -4.18 10.62 3.57
C LEU A 27 -5.19 10.46 4.72
N ASN A 28 -4.84 9.69 5.76
CA ASN A 28 -5.68 9.55 6.95
C ASN A 28 -5.84 10.89 7.71
N LEU A 29 -4.78 11.69 7.81
CA LEU A 29 -4.86 13.04 8.40
C LEU A 29 -5.80 13.98 7.62
N LEU A 30 -5.90 13.79 6.29
CA LEU A 30 -6.82 14.51 5.42
C LEU A 30 -8.26 13.95 5.45
N GLY A 31 -8.53 12.95 6.28
CA GLY A 31 -9.85 12.33 6.42
C GLY A 31 -10.18 11.28 5.36
N ILE A 32 -9.20 10.82 4.58
CA ILE A 32 -9.37 9.72 3.63
C ILE A 32 -9.00 8.43 4.36
N LYS A 33 -9.98 7.60 4.69
CA LYS A 33 -9.75 6.35 5.44
C LYS A 33 -8.90 5.39 4.61
N THR A 34 -7.61 5.30 4.93
CA THR A 34 -6.60 4.65 4.07
C THR A 34 -5.94 3.47 4.76
N LEU A 35 -5.93 2.31 4.10
CA LEU A 35 -5.26 1.10 4.55
C LEU A 35 -3.88 0.94 3.90
N GLN A 36 -2.84 0.82 4.71
CA GLN A 36 -1.50 0.44 4.23
C GLN A 36 -1.36 -1.08 4.19
N VAL A 37 -0.78 -1.61 3.10
CA VAL A 37 -0.51 -3.03 2.88
C VAL A 37 -1.81 -3.89 2.96
N PRO A 38 -2.77 -3.70 2.04
CA PRO A 38 -4.04 -4.43 2.03
C PRO A 38 -3.85 -5.85 1.49
N LYS A 39 -3.26 -6.73 2.31
CA LYS A 39 -2.84 -8.08 1.90
C LYS A 39 -3.93 -8.95 1.30
N GLN A 40 -5.18 -8.76 1.74
CA GLN A 40 -6.33 -9.54 1.28
C GLN A 40 -6.51 -9.41 -0.24
N LEU A 41 -6.14 -8.27 -0.81
CA LEU A 41 -6.22 -8.01 -2.25
C LEU A 41 -5.21 -8.84 -3.08
N TYR A 42 -4.21 -9.47 -2.45
CA TYR A 42 -3.37 -10.44 -3.15
C TYR A 42 -4.14 -11.70 -3.56
N TYR A 43 -5.09 -12.11 -2.73
CA TYR A 43 -5.84 -13.35 -2.91
C TYR A 43 -7.17 -13.12 -3.61
N ASP A 44 -7.81 -11.98 -3.30
CA ASP A 44 -9.07 -11.57 -3.88
C ASP A 44 -9.09 -10.04 -4.04
N ILE A 45 -8.95 -9.56 -5.27
CA ILE A 45 -8.96 -8.13 -5.59
C ILE A 45 -10.29 -7.44 -5.25
N ASP A 46 -11.38 -8.22 -5.13
CA ASP A 46 -12.73 -7.74 -4.83
C ASP A 46 -13.12 -7.97 -3.35
N HIS A 47 -12.16 -8.38 -2.51
CA HIS A 47 -12.35 -8.63 -1.08
C HIS A 47 -12.99 -7.42 -0.36
N ASP A 48 -13.85 -7.68 0.63
CA ASP A 48 -14.70 -6.68 1.29
C ASP A 48 -14.00 -5.42 1.78
N ILE A 49 -12.73 -5.52 2.19
CA ILE A 49 -11.89 -4.37 2.57
C ILE A 49 -11.85 -3.28 1.49
N ILE A 50 -12.03 -3.62 0.20
CA ILE A 50 -12.09 -2.65 -0.90
C ILE A 50 -13.26 -1.68 -0.72
N ARG A 51 -14.34 -2.11 -0.06
CA ARG A 51 -15.53 -1.30 0.24
C ARG A 51 -15.39 -0.53 1.55
N GLU A 52 -14.64 -1.05 2.51
CA GLU A 52 -14.47 -0.47 3.85
C GLU A 52 -13.54 0.74 3.93
N PHE A 53 -12.62 0.88 2.97
CA PHE A 53 -11.62 1.94 2.92
C PHE A 53 -11.75 2.77 1.64
N GLU A 54 -11.33 4.02 1.72
CA GLU A 54 -11.34 4.98 0.61
C GLU A 54 -9.96 5.06 -0.05
N GLY A 55 -8.89 4.75 0.70
CA GLY A 55 -7.54 4.75 0.19
C GLY A 55 -6.80 3.44 0.46
N PHE A 56 -5.85 3.10 -0.41
CA PHE A 56 -4.99 1.93 -0.28
C PHE A 56 -3.59 2.24 -0.75
N THR A 57 -2.56 1.80 -0.03
CA THR A 57 -1.17 2.09 -0.38
C THR A 57 -0.27 0.86 -0.22
N ASP A 58 0.92 0.93 -0.83
CA ASP A 58 1.95 -0.11 -0.73
C ASP A 58 1.53 -1.40 -1.45
N SER A 59 2.19 -2.52 -1.19
CA SER A 59 1.85 -3.82 -1.78
C SER A 59 0.53 -4.37 -1.21
N PRO A 60 -0.41 -4.93 -2.01
CA PRO A 60 -0.32 -5.29 -3.44
C PRO A 60 -0.64 -4.18 -4.46
N ILE A 61 -1.05 -2.98 -4.03
CA ILE A 61 -1.62 -1.94 -4.90
C ILE A 61 -0.68 -1.58 -6.07
N THR A 62 0.63 -1.58 -5.83
CA THR A 62 1.64 -1.33 -6.88
C THR A 62 1.56 -2.34 -8.04
N LEU A 63 1.20 -3.59 -7.77
CA LEU A 63 1.10 -4.65 -8.78
C LEU A 63 -0.29 -4.66 -9.46
N LEU A 64 -1.33 -4.30 -8.70
CA LEU A 64 -2.72 -4.42 -9.13
C LEU A 64 -3.29 -3.15 -9.77
N TYR A 65 -2.53 -2.04 -9.85
CA TYR A 65 -3.07 -0.72 -10.19
C TYR A 65 -3.88 -0.67 -11.50
N LYS A 66 -3.45 -1.38 -12.55
CA LYS A 66 -4.16 -1.41 -13.84
C LYS A 66 -5.54 -2.06 -13.72
N GLU A 67 -5.64 -3.09 -12.90
CA GLU A 67 -6.84 -3.89 -12.73
C GLU A 67 -7.80 -3.23 -11.74
N LEU A 68 -7.23 -2.49 -10.76
CA LEU A 68 -7.96 -1.58 -9.88
C LEU A 68 -8.52 -0.37 -10.62
N ASP A 69 -7.80 0.19 -11.60
CA ASP A 69 -8.26 1.31 -12.43
C ASP A 69 -9.52 0.94 -13.24
N LYS A 70 -9.53 -0.26 -13.84
CA LYS A 70 -10.71 -0.79 -14.53
C LYS A 70 -11.90 -1.03 -13.61
N ARG A 71 -11.68 -1.60 -12.42
CA ARG A 71 -12.75 -1.95 -11.45
C ARG A 71 -13.33 -0.73 -10.74
N HIS A 72 -12.51 0.28 -10.50
CA HIS A 72 -12.88 1.46 -9.73
C HIS A 72 -12.71 2.71 -10.58
N PRO A 73 -13.62 2.95 -11.55
CA PRO A 73 -13.54 4.12 -12.40
C PRO A 73 -13.60 5.41 -11.57
N ASN A 74 -12.96 6.46 -12.07
CA ASN A 74 -12.79 7.77 -11.41
C ASN A 74 -11.82 7.80 -10.22
N SER A 75 -11.17 6.69 -9.89
CA SER A 75 -10.14 6.66 -8.84
C SER A 75 -8.95 7.56 -9.15
N LYS A 76 -8.20 7.94 -8.11
CA LYS A 76 -6.96 8.71 -8.21
C LYS A 76 -5.77 7.85 -7.81
N PHE A 77 -4.66 8.02 -8.50
CA PHE A 77 -3.43 7.28 -8.28
C PHE A 77 -2.30 8.22 -7.89
N ILE A 78 -1.55 7.85 -6.86
CA ILE A 78 -0.39 8.58 -6.37
C ILE A 78 0.82 7.67 -6.49
N HIS A 79 1.78 8.04 -7.33
CA HIS A 79 3.03 7.31 -7.49
C HIS A 79 4.16 8.02 -6.73
N THR A 80 4.53 7.48 -5.57
CA THR A 80 5.69 7.96 -4.82
C THR A 80 6.97 7.34 -5.37
N ILE A 81 7.96 8.19 -5.63
CA ILE A 81 9.26 7.82 -6.16
C ILE A 81 10.36 8.22 -5.16
N ARG A 82 11.52 7.60 -5.31
CA ARG A 82 12.75 7.90 -4.57
C ARG A 82 13.92 7.71 -5.51
N ASP A 83 14.99 8.48 -5.33
CA ASP A 83 16.25 8.26 -6.03
C ASP A 83 16.73 6.80 -5.85
N GLU A 84 17.18 6.17 -6.94
CA GLU A 84 17.48 4.75 -6.98
C GLU A 84 18.52 4.32 -5.95
N LYS A 85 19.62 5.09 -5.83
CA LYS A 85 20.71 4.75 -4.90
C LYS A 85 20.23 4.82 -3.45
N THR A 86 19.51 5.89 -3.09
CA THR A 86 18.95 6.01 -1.74
C THR A 86 17.83 4.99 -1.47
N TRP A 87 17.10 4.58 -2.50
CA TRP A 87 16.12 3.51 -2.40
C TRP A 87 16.77 2.16 -2.12
N LEU A 88 17.83 1.80 -2.86
CA LEU A 88 18.60 0.56 -2.65
C LEU A 88 19.12 0.48 -1.21
N THR A 89 19.76 1.52 -0.69
CA THR A 89 20.22 1.57 0.71
C THR A 89 19.05 1.38 1.70
N SER A 90 17.89 1.96 1.41
CA SER A 90 16.72 1.84 2.30
C SER A 90 16.08 0.46 2.27
N ILE A 91 16.13 -0.21 1.13
CA ILE A 91 15.68 -1.60 0.93
C ILE A 91 16.63 -2.55 1.63
N GLU A 92 17.93 -2.41 1.42
CA GLU A 92 18.96 -3.20 2.10
C GLU A 92 18.80 -3.11 3.62
N TRP A 93 18.69 -1.89 4.16
CA TRP A 93 18.41 -1.69 5.59
C TRP A 93 17.10 -2.37 6.02
N PHE A 94 16.04 -2.30 5.21
CA PHE A 94 14.74 -2.89 5.54
C PHE A 94 14.83 -4.42 5.65
N TYR A 95 15.55 -5.07 4.73
CA TYR A 95 15.70 -6.53 4.71
C TYR A 95 16.75 -7.06 5.70
N THR A 96 17.73 -6.24 6.12
CA THR A 96 18.79 -6.65 7.07
C THR A 96 18.45 -6.26 8.51
N ILE A 97 18.36 -4.97 8.79
CA ILE A 97 18.19 -4.42 10.14
C ILE A 97 16.71 -4.26 10.49
N GLY A 98 15.91 -3.75 9.56
CA GLY A 98 14.49 -3.47 9.75
C GLY A 98 13.71 -4.73 10.13
N LYS A 99 13.91 -5.84 9.40
CA LYS A 99 13.32 -7.14 9.69
C LYS A 99 13.60 -7.62 11.11
N VAL A 100 14.83 -7.46 11.60
CA VAL A 100 15.22 -7.89 12.96
C VAL A 100 14.65 -6.93 14.00
N LYS A 101 14.83 -5.63 13.80
CA LYS A 101 14.42 -4.59 14.76
C LYS A 101 12.91 -4.53 14.95
N TYR A 102 12.14 -4.78 13.89
CA TYR A 102 10.68 -4.73 13.90
C TYR A 102 10.05 -6.10 13.70
N ARG A 103 10.74 -7.16 14.13
CA ARG A 103 10.36 -8.57 13.88
C ARG A 103 8.90 -8.87 14.17
N GLU A 104 8.36 -8.40 15.28
CA GLU A 104 6.94 -8.59 15.63
C GLU A 104 5.99 -7.96 14.61
N SER A 105 6.30 -6.75 14.16
CA SER A 105 5.53 -6.07 13.10
C SER A 105 5.67 -6.79 11.76
N PHE A 106 6.83 -7.36 11.46
CA PHE A 106 7.00 -8.20 10.27
C PHE A 106 6.25 -9.52 10.38
N ILE A 107 6.20 -10.17 11.55
CA ILE A 107 5.40 -11.37 11.76
C ILE A 107 3.92 -11.05 11.60
N LYS A 108 3.46 -9.95 12.19
CA LYS A 108 2.05 -9.53 12.12
C LYS A 108 1.65 -9.03 10.72
N TYR A 109 2.49 -8.24 10.08
CA TYR A 109 2.17 -7.49 8.85
C TYR A 109 2.97 -7.92 7.62
N GLY A 110 3.80 -8.96 7.68
CA GLY A 110 4.70 -9.29 6.56
C GLY A 110 5.31 -10.69 6.50
N SER A 111 4.92 -11.70 7.29
CA SER A 111 5.61 -12.99 7.29
C SER A 111 5.11 -13.97 6.23
N GLU A 112 3.87 -14.42 6.25
CA GLU A 112 3.45 -15.55 5.42
C GLU A 112 3.58 -15.28 3.91
N PHE A 113 3.02 -14.16 3.44
CA PHE A 113 3.06 -13.81 2.03
C PHE A 113 4.48 -13.48 1.52
N SER A 114 5.27 -12.73 2.29
CA SER A 114 6.64 -12.37 1.86
C SER A 114 7.58 -13.58 1.88
N MET A 115 7.42 -14.52 2.83
CA MET A 115 8.18 -15.76 2.84
C MET A 115 7.77 -16.67 1.67
N GLN A 116 6.47 -16.77 1.35
CA GLN A 116 6.00 -17.56 0.20
C GLN A 116 6.52 -17.07 -1.14
N ILE A 117 6.69 -15.74 -1.31
CA ILE A 117 7.11 -15.15 -2.60
C ILE A 117 8.63 -14.96 -2.69
N PHE A 118 9.33 -14.69 -1.59
CA PHE A 118 10.74 -14.28 -1.61
C PHE A 118 11.71 -15.20 -0.84
N GLY A 119 11.24 -16.30 -0.24
CA GLY A 119 12.06 -17.25 0.54
C GLY A 119 12.04 -16.96 2.03
#